data_AF-A0A2V9INR7-F1
#
_entry.id   AF-A0A2V9INR7-F1
#
_cell.length_a   1.000
_cell.length_b   1.000
_cell.length_c   1.000
_cell.angle_alpha   90.00
_cell.angle_beta   90.00
_cell.angle_gamma   90.00
#
_symmetry.space_group_name_H-M   'P 1'
#
loop_
_entity.id
_entity.type
_entity.pdbx_description
1 polymer ?
#
loop_
_entity_poly.entity_id
_entity_poly.type
_entity_poly.pdbx_seq_one_letter_code
_entity_poly.pdbx_strand_id
1 'polypeptide(L)'
;MLALIFAACTRRATGPSALSPQAELKSFQLNDDLNIELFVNEPEIMSPVEMVFDENGRVYVAEMLDYPTDPPPGKPARSRIRLLEDTDGDGKVDRSTIFADNVLEVSGLMPWKGGLIVTSAPDILFMKDADGDGKADIR
;
A
#
# COMPACT_ATOMS: atom_id res chain seq x y z
N MET A 1 -44.38 19.73 -10.77
CA MET A 1 -43.02 19.25 -11.03
C MET A 1 -42.14 19.72 -9.87
N LEU A 2 -41.89 18.84 -8.90
CA LEU A 2 -41.17 19.18 -7.67
C LEU A 2 -39.67 19.05 -7.94
N ALA A 3 -38.93 20.16 -7.94
CA ALA A 3 -37.48 20.13 -8.12
C ALA A 3 -36.80 20.03 -6.75
N LEU A 4 -36.16 18.88 -6.47
CA LEU A 4 -35.22 18.73 -5.36
C LEU A 4 -33.84 19.25 -5.82
N ILE A 5 -33.34 20.31 -5.19
CA ILE A 5 -31.97 20.76 -5.35
C ILE A 5 -31.13 20.11 -4.24
N PHE A 6 -30.29 19.15 -4.61
CA PHE A 6 -29.24 18.64 -3.73
C PHE A 6 -28.08 19.64 -3.72
N ALA A 7 -28.11 20.58 -2.78
CA ALA A 7 -26.93 21.38 -2.44
C ALA A 7 -26.05 20.58 -1.48
N ALA A 8 -25.13 19.78 -2.02
CA ALA A 8 -24.05 19.21 -1.22
C ALA A 8 -22.99 20.29 -0.97
N CYS A 9 -22.74 20.61 0.30
CA CYS A 9 -21.56 21.37 0.69
C CYS A 9 -20.30 20.56 0.34
N THR A 10 -19.74 20.76 -0.84
CA THR A 10 -18.36 20.36 -1.12
C THR A 10 -17.46 21.21 -0.25
N ARG A 11 -16.99 20.67 0.87
CA ARG A 11 -15.80 21.22 1.54
C ARG A 11 -14.66 21.14 0.52
N ARG A 12 -14.36 22.26 -0.14
CA ARG A 12 -13.14 22.39 -0.93
C ARG A 12 -11.98 22.27 0.05
N ALA A 13 -11.10 21.29 -0.17
CA ALA A 13 -9.80 21.28 0.49
C ALA A 13 -9.10 22.60 0.16
N THR A 14 -8.69 23.35 1.18
CA THR A 14 -8.10 24.70 1.04
C THR A 14 -6.58 24.66 0.86
N GLY A 15 -6.02 23.52 0.44
CA GLY A 15 -4.61 23.36 0.12
C GLY A 15 -4.39 23.18 -1.39
N PRO A 16 -3.14 23.30 -1.87
CA PRO A 16 -2.80 22.89 -3.23
C PRO A 16 -3.24 21.44 -3.45
N SER A 17 -3.80 21.16 -4.63
CA SER A 17 -4.11 19.78 -5.02
C SER A 17 -2.81 18.97 -5.11
N ALA A 18 -2.89 17.67 -4.81
CA ALA A 18 -1.80 16.75 -5.09
C ALA A 18 -1.38 16.84 -6.56
N LEU A 19 -0.07 16.84 -6.81
CA LEU A 19 0.46 16.76 -8.17
C LEU A 19 0.22 15.36 -8.76
N SER A 20 0.24 15.24 -10.09
CA SER A 20 0.33 13.91 -10.69
C SER A 20 1.71 13.31 -10.40
N PRO A 21 1.86 11.97 -10.43
CA PRO A 21 3.16 11.33 -10.20
C PRO A 21 4.28 11.89 -11.09
N GLN A 22 3.98 12.17 -12.37
CA GLN A 22 4.97 12.73 -13.32
C GLN A 22 5.27 14.20 -13.06
N ALA A 23 4.35 14.96 -12.46
CA ALA A 23 4.60 16.34 -12.06
C ALA A 23 5.38 16.39 -10.74
N GLU A 24 5.08 15.51 -9.80
CA GLU A 24 5.80 15.37 -8.53
C GLU A 24 7.25 14.94 -8.78
N LEU A 25 7.52 13.99 -9.68
CA LEU A 25 8.88 13.61 -10.06
C LEU A 25 9.76 14.80 -10.48
N LYS A 26 9.18 15.84 -11.08
CA LYS A 26 9.90 17.06 -11.51
C LYS A 26 10.15 18.05 -10.38
N SER A 27 9.50 17.86 -9.22
CA SER A 27 9.66 18.70 -8.03
C SER A 27 10.90 18.31 -7.22
N PHE A 28 11.36 17.06 -7.34
CA PHE A 28 12.52 16.54 -6.63
C PHE A 28 13.80 17.29 -7.01
N GLN A 29 14.62 17.55 -6.00
CA GLN A 29 15.97 18.08 -6.16
C GLN A 29 16.94 17.00 -5.71
N LEU A 30 17.78 16.54 -6.63
CA LEU A 30 18.76 15.49 -6.41
C LEU A 30 20.17 16.03 -6.62
N ASN A 31 21.16 15.33 -6.05
CA ASN A 31 22.54 15.50 -6.45
C ASN A 31 22.73 14.93 -7.87
N ASP A 32 23.68 15.46 -8.65
CA ASP A 32 23.98 15.03 -10.02
C ASP A 32 24.35 13.53 -10.14
N ASP A 33 24.82 12.92 -9.05
CA ASP A 33 25.18 11.50 -8.99
C ASP A 33 24.00 10.56 -8.65
N LEU A 34 22.78 11.09 -8.50
CA LEU A 34 21.57 10.33 -8.14
C LEU A 34 20.49 10.43 -9.22
N ASN A 35 19.75 9.33 -9.40
CA ASN A 35 18.54 9.27 -10.23
C ASN A 35 17.35 8.83 -9.39
N ILE A 36 16.15 9.28 -9.77
CA ILE A 36 14.88 8.84 -9.18
C ILE A 36 13.92 8.42 -10.28
N GLU A 37 13.19 7.33 -10.05
CA GLU A 37 12.21 6.80 -10.99
C GLU A 37 10.92 6.46 -10.24
N LEU A 38 9.80 6.58 -10.95
CA LEU A 38 8.51 6.15 -10.41
C LEU A 38 8.38 4.63 -10.54
N PHE A 39 8.31 3.95 -9.40
CA PHE A 39 8.14 2.50 -9.33
C PHE A 39 6.66 2.06 -9.36
N VAL A 40 5.83 2.68 -8.53
CA VAL A 40 4.39 2.42 -8.39
C VAL A 40 3.68 3.68 -7.86
N ASN A 41 2.40 3.86 -8.17
CA ASN A 41 1.57 4.97 -7.67
C ASN A 41 0.12 4.51 -7.41
N GLU A 42 -0.73 5.41 -6.92
CA GLU A 42 -2.16 5.14 -6.81
C GLU A 42 -2.81 4.92 -8.19
N PRO A 43 -3.75 3.96 -8.32
CA PRO A 43 -4.41 3.19 -7.25
C PRO A 43 -3.74 1.85 -6.89
N GLU A 44 -2.61 1.49 -7.50
CA GLU A 44 -1.94 0.19 -7.33
C GLU A 44 -1.39 0.00 -5.90
N ILE A 45 -1.11 1.11 -5.20
CA ILE A 45 -0.68 1.20 -3.80
C ILE A 45 -1.40 2.36 -3.12
N MET A 46 -1.60 2.31 -1.80
CA MET A 46 -2.27 3.33 -0.99
C MET A 46 -1.67 3.38 0.41
N SER A 47 -1.33 4.58 0.91
CA SER A 47 -0.82 4.78 2.27
C SER A 47 0.33 3.82 2.67
N PRO A 48 1.40 3.69 1.85
CA PRO A 48 2.51 2.81 2.17
C PRO A 48 3.27 3.28 3.42
N VAL A 49 3.65 2.35 4.28
CA VAL A 49 4.47 2.61 5.49
C VAL A 49 5.81 1.90 5.43
N GLU A 50 5.84 0.66 4.93
CA GLU A 50 7.05 -0.10 4.70
C GLU A 50 6.98 -0.85 3.36
N MET A 51 8.15 -1.05 2.74
CA MET A 51 8.34 -1.86 1.55
C MET A 51 9.57 -2.75 1.72
N VAL A 52 9.45 -4.03 1.36
CA VAL A 52 10.53 -5.02 1.46
C VAL A 52 10.59 -5.92 0.23
N PHE A 53 11.80 -6.41 -0.08
CA PHE A 53 12.03 -7.45 -1.08
C PHE A 53 12.22 -8.80 -0.39
N ASP A 54 11.56 -9.85 -0.86
CA ASP A 54 11.81 -11.22 -0.39
C ASP A 54 13.02 -11.87 -1.10
N GLU A 55 13.31 -13.13 -0.74
CA GLU A 55 14.43 -13.89 -1.32
C GLU A 55 14.30 -14.17 -2.83
N ASN A 56 13.10 -13.98 -3.41
CA ASN A 56 12.82 -14.16 -4.83
C ASN A 56 12.70 -12.82 -5.57
N GLY A 57 12.97 -11.70 -4.89
CA GLY A 57 12.84 -10.35 -5.45
C GLY A 57 11.40 -9.85 -5.55
N ARG A 58 10.42 -10.52 -4.94
CA ARG A 58 9.04 -10.02 -4.87
C ARG A 58 8.96 -8.86 -3.91
N VAL A 59 8.13 -7.87 -4.23
CA VAL A 59 7.98 -6.66 -3.41
C VAL A 59 6.72 -6.75 -2.58
N TYR A 60 6.86 -6.58 -1.26
CA TYR A 60 5.75 -6.47 -0.33
C TYR A 60 5.65 -5.07 0.23
N VAL A 61 4.43 -4.54 0.33
CA VAL A 61 4.16 -3.21 0.90
C VAL A 61 3.13 -3.31 2.01
N ALA A 62 3.43 -2.74 3.17
CA ALA A 62 2.46 -2.48 4.24
C ALA A 62 1.65 -1.21 3.93
N GLU A 63 0.36 -1.36 3.69
CA GLU A 63 -0.60 -0.26 3.49
C GLU A 63 -1.39 -0.01 4.78
N MET A 64 -1.07 1.05 5.52
CA MET A 64 -1.69 1.37 6.82
C MET A 64 -2.92 2.27 6.65
N LEU A 65 -4.01 1.70 6.17
CA LEU A 65 -5.24 2.45 5.87
C LEU A 65 -6.03 2.86 7.12
N ASP A 66 -5.78 2.21 8.26
CA ASP A 66 -6.49 2.47 9.52
C ASP A 66 -5.95 3.66 10.32
N TYR A 67 -4.81 4.23 9.95
CA TYR A 67 -4.28 5.39 10.68
C TYR A 67 -5.06 6.69 10.39
N PRO A 68 -5.27 7.59 11.38
CA PRO A 68 -4.86 7.50 12.80
C PRO A 68 -5.94 6.92 13.73
N THR A 69 -6.99 6.32 13.17
CA THR A 69 -8.17 5.94 13.95
C THR A 69 -8.56 4.51 13.65
N ASP A 70 -8.46 3.68 14.68
CA ASP A 70 -8.90 2.29 14.66
C ASP A 70 -10.27 2.10 14.00
N PRO A 71 -10.49 0.92 13.38
CA PRO A 71 -11.80 0.54 12.89
C PRO A 71 -12.86 0.69 13.99
N PRO A 72 -14.07 1.22 13.65
CA PRO A 72 -15.16 1.27 14.61
C PRO A 72 -15.46 -0.12 15.20
N PRO A 73 -15.96 -0.22 16.44
CA PRO A 73 -16.30 -1.49 17.05
C PRO A 73 -17.17 -2.37 16.14
N GLY A 74 -16.75 -3.61 15.90
CA GLY A 74 -17.44 -4.56 15.03
C GLY A 74 -17.20 -4.36 13.53
N LYS A 75 -16.26 -3.49 13.13
CA LYS A 75 -15.78 -3.38 11.74
C LYS A 75 -14.42 -4.06 11.59
N PRO A 76 -14.12 -4.65 10.41
CA PRO A 76 -12.80 -5.22 10.16
C PRO A 76 -11.74 -4.12 10.07
N ALA A 77 -10.50 -4.48 10.32
CA ALA A 77 -9.36 -3.66 9.94
C ALA A 77 -9.34 -3.41 8.42
N ARG A 78 -8.77 -2.27 8.01
CA ARG A 78 -8.65 -1.88 6.59
C ARG A 78 -7.21 -1.96 6.10
N SER A 79 -6.23 -1.95 7.00
CA SER A 79 -4.83 -2.07 6.63
C SER A 79 -4.55 -3.45 6.02
N ARG A 80 -3.58 -3.49 5.12
CA ARG A 80 -3.36 -4.65 4.25
C ARG A 80 -1.92 -4.70 3.78
N ILE A 81 -1.51 -5.84 3.24
CA ILE A 81 -0.21 -6.06 2.63
C ILE A 81 -0.44 -6.29 1.14
N ARG A 82 0.31 -5.57 0.31
CA ARG A 82 0.36 -5.79 -1.14
C ARG A 82 1.55 -6.65 -1.51
N LEU A 83 1.35 -7.47 -2.52
CA LEU A 83 2.40 -8.07 -3.32
C LEU A 83 2.41 -7.32 -4.67
N LEU A 84 3.54 -6.69 -4.98
CA LEU A 84 3.78 -6.00 -6.23
C LEU A 84 4.75 -6.82 -7.09
N GLU A 85 4.41 -6.96 -8.36
CA GLU A 85 5.17 -7.72 -9.33
C GLU A 85 5.42 -6.87 -10.58
N ASP A 86 6.63 -6.99 -11.11
CA ASP A 86 7.04 -6.56 -12.44
C ASP A 86 7.15 -7.84 -13.28
N THR A 87 6.21 -8.05 -14.21
CA THR A 87 6.14 -9.31 -14.98
C THR A 87 6.85 -9.22 -16.33
N ASP A 88 7.26 -8.03 -16.78
CA ASP A 88 7.96 -7.82 -18.04
C ASP A 88 9.44 -7.39 -17.88
N GLY A 89 9.86 -7.08 -16.65
CA GLY A 89 11.25 -6.78 -16.29
C GLY A 89 11.67 -5.37 -16.66
N ASP A 90 10.73 -4.44 -16.87
CA ASP A 90 11.04 -3.04 -17.20
C ASP A 90 11.36 -2.17 -15.96
N GLY A 91 11.31 -2.77 -14.76
CA GLY A 91 11.55 -2.11 -13.49
C GLY A 91 10.32 -1.42 -12.91
N LYS A 92 9.12 -1.59 -13.51
CA LYS A 92 7.86 -1.02 -13.01
C LYS A 92 6.88 -2.10 -12.66
N VAL A 93 6.06 -1.81 -11.65
CA VAL A 93 5.00 -2.71 -11.24
C VAL A 93 3.88 -2.70 -12.28
N ASP A 94 3.53 -3.88 -12.78
CA ASP A 94 2.38 -4.09 -13.68
C ASP A 94 1.25 -4.91 -13.02
N ARG A 95 1.55 -5.57 -11.88
CA ARG A 95 0.59 -6.37 -11.12
C ARG A 95 0.66 -6.04 -9.63
N SER A 96 -0.51 -5.73 -9.06
CA SER A 96 -0.70 -5.45 -7.64
C SER A 96 -1.77 -6.38 -7.06
N THR A 97 -1.35 -7.31 -6.21
CA THR A 97 -2.21 -8.29 -5.55
C THR A 97 -2.31 -7.97 -4.06
N ILE A 98 -3.50 -8.15 -3.47
CA ILE A 98 -3.65 -8.10 -2.02
C ILE A 98 -3.13 -9.43 -1.47
N PHE A 99 -1.97 -9.40 -0.83
CA PHE A 99 -1.38 -10.57 -0.17
C PHE A 99 -2.14 -10.92 1.11
N ALA A 100 -2.44 -9.92 1.94
CA ALA A 100 -3.23 -10.09 3.16
C ALA A 100 -4.06 -8.83 3.43
N ASP A 101 -5.36 -8.96 3.62
CA ASP A 101 -6.26 -7.86 4.01
C ASP A 101 -6.70 -7.97 5.48
N ASN A 102 -7.41 -6.97 5.99
CA ASN A 102 -7.95 -6.97 7.34
C ASN A 102 -6.87 -7.19 8.43
N VAL A 103 -5.70 -6.60 8.23
CA VAL A 103 -4.61 -6.57 9.23
C VAL A 103 -4.75 -5.25 9.99
N LEU A 104 -4.71 -5.29 11.32
CA LEU A 104 -4.81 -4.07 12.12
C LEU A 104 -3.49 -3.29 12.06
N GLU A 105 -3.54 -2.02 11.68
CA GLU A 105 -2.38 -1.10 11.75
C GLU A 105 -1.04 -1.74 11.31
N VAL A 106 -1.02 -2.35 10.13
CA VAL A 106 0.20 -2.99 9.62
C VAL A 106 1.29 -1.94 9.47
N SER A 107 2.33 -2.09 10.28
CA SER A 107 3.37 -1.06 10.46
C SER A 107 4.72 -1.51 9.92
N GLY A 108 4.90 -2.81 9.74
CA GLY A 108 6.14 -3.31 9.19
C GLY A 108 6.18 -4.79 8.84
N LEU A 109 7.19 -5.14 8.05
CA LEU A 109 7.36 -6.40 7.33
C LEU A 109 8.81 -6.86 7.37
N MET A 110 9.04 -8.14 7.64
CA MET A 110 10.35 -8.76 7.54
C MET A 110 10.23 -10.12 6.83
N PRO A 111 10.77 -10.27 5.61
CA PRO A 111 10.82 -11.55 4.93
C PRO A 111 11.57 -12.60 5.77
N TRP A 112 10.94 -13.75 5.96
CA TRP A 112 11.49 -14.84 6.76
C TRP A 112 10.90 -16.19 6.37
N LYS A 113 11.75 -17.18 6.05
CA LYS A 113 11.36 -18.57 5.72
C LYS A 113 10.25 -18.69 4.65
N GLY A 114 10.32 -17.87 3.61
CA GLY A 114 9.32 -17.83 2.53
C GLY A 114 7.97 -17.27 2.95
N GLY A 115 7.91 -16.50 4.03
CA GLY A 115 6.76 -15.70 4.45
C GLY A 115 7.21 -14.35 4.99
N LEU A 116 6.32 -13.68 5.71
CA LEU A 116 6.57 -12.38 6.34
C LEU A 116 6.34 -12.48 7.83
N ILE A 117 7.28 -11.97 8.62
CA ILE A 117 6.99 -11.51 9.98
C ILE A 117 6.37 -10.13 9.85
N VAL A 118 5.19 -9.93 10.45
CA VAL A 118 4.36 -8.73 10.28
C VAL A 118 4.14 -8.08 11.64
N THR A 119 4.44 -6.79 11.77
CA THR A 119 4.14 -6.02 12.98
C THR A 119 2.76 -5.39 12.86
N SER A 120 1.85 -5.78 13.75
CA SER A 120 0.45 -5.38 13.78
C SER A 120 0.06 -5.24 15.25
N ALA A 121 0.37 -4.10 15.86
CA ALA A 121 0.29 -3.94 17.30
C ALA A 121 -1.11 -4.33 17.84
N PRO A 122 -1.18 -5.07 18.96
CA PRO A 122 -0.09 -5.50 19.84
C PRO A 122 0.66 -6.78 19.40
N ASP A 123 0.28 -7.35 18.26
CA ASP A 123 0.72 -8.66 17.80
C ASP A 123 1.92 -8.60 16.84
N ILE A 124 2.64 -9.72 16.78
CA ILE A 124 3.61 -10.04 15.72
C ILE A 124 3.10 -11.31 15.04
N LEU A 125 2.79 -11.20 13.76
CA LEU A 125 2.15 -12.27 12.99
C LEU A 125 3.17 -12.90 12.04
N PHE A 126 2.92 -14.16 11.64
CA PHE A 126 3.66 -14.80 10.56
C PHE A 126 2.69 -15.12 9.43
N MET A 127 2.88 -14.49 8.28
CA MET A 127 2.01 -14.66 7.11
C MET A 127 2.75 -15.33 5.96
N LYS A 128 2.14 -16.32 5.32
CA LYS A 128 2.79 -17.05 4.22
C LYS A 128 1.80 -17.55 3.18
N ASP A 129 2.17 -17.36 1.92
CA ASP A 129 1.56 -18.02 0.75
C ASP A 129 2.11 -19.45 0.65
N ALA A 130 1.23 -20.44 0.75
CA ALA A 130 1.57 -21.85 0.78
C ALA A 130 1.31 -22.55 -0.57
N ASP A 131 0.45 -21.99 -1.42
CA ASP A 131 0.06 -22.61 -2.69
C ASP A 131 0.55 -21.84 -3.95
N GLY A 132 1.13 -20.65 -3.75
CA GLY A 132 1.73 -19.82 -4.79
C GLY A 132 0.74 -18.91 -5.51
N ASP A 133 -0.47 -18.69 -4.98
CA ASP A 133 -1.47 -17.83 -5.61
C ASP A 133 -1.24 -16.31 -5.38
N GLY A 134 -0.24 -15.96 -4.55
CA GLY A 134 0.09 -14.59 -4.19
C GLY A 134 -0.68 -14.06 -2.97
N LYS A 135 -1.35 -14.93 -2.20
CA LYS A 135 -2.06 -14.58 -0.96
C LYS A 135 -1.57 -15.38 0.23
N ALA A 136 -1.69 -14.79 1.41
CA ALA A 136 -1.35 -15.47 2.65
C ALA A 136 -2.42 -16.50 3.04
N ASP A 137 -2.07 -17.78 2.99
CA ASP A 137 -2.87 -18.89 3.52
C ASP A 137 -2.66 -19.08 5.02
N ILE A 138 -1.43 -18.84 5.48
CA ILE A 138 -1.02 -18.92 6.89
C ILE A 138 -1.04 -17.49 7.43
N ARG A 139 -1.69 -17.27 8.58
CA ARG A 139 -1.83 -15.98 9.26
C ARG A 139 -1.79 -16.14 10.77
#